data_AF-A0A640P7S1-F1
#
_entry.id   AF-A0A640P7S1-F1
#
_cell.length_a   1.000
_cell.length_b   1.000
_cell.length_c   1.000
_cell.angle_alpha   90.00
_cell.angle_beta   90.00
_cell.angle_gamma   90.00
#
_symmetry.space_group_name_H-M   'P 1'
#
loop_
_entity.id
_entity.type
_entity.pdbx_description
1 polymer ?
#
loop_
_entity_poly.entity_id
_entity_poly.type
_entity_poly.pdbx_seq_one_letter_code
_entity_poly.pdbx_strand_id
1 'polypeptide(L)'
;MTMQQPNLEPSAFWAYSVSRYTQGNMAPLAILLQDNHQVNVNVLLLVGWCLQNNVIINLPQLKAVIEASASMESRLQIHRAKRKAAHPDNGTDKATYDALKAEELELERQQQRDIVAAFNKQSVARLDHAQPFTGTVFNASVAALINAYGLRDNAEARRLVSLVIKELS
;
A
#
# COMPACT_ATOMS: atom_id res chain seq x y z
N MET A 1 -5.55 10.08 25.21
CA MET A 1 -5.54 9.35 23.92
C MET A 1 -6.96 8.92 23.63
N THR A 2 -7.68 9.67 22.82
CA THR A 2 -9.01 9.31 22.37
C THR A 2 -8.86 8.24 21.28
N MET A 3 -9.32 7.01 21.56
CA MET A 3 -9.37 5.94 20.54
C MET A 3 -10.53 6.23 19.57
N GLN A 4 -10.45 7.32 18.81
CA GLN A 4 -11.36 7.54 17.70
C GLN A 4 -10.87 6.71 16.52
N GLN A 5 -11.69 5.72 16.11
CA GLN A 5 -11.46 5.00 14.87
C GLN A 5 -11.49 6.02 13.72
N PRO A 6 -10.38 6.18 12.96
CA PRO A 6 -10.45 6.88 11.70
C PRO A 6 -11.30 6.03 10.76
N ASN A 7 -12.57 6.41 10.56
CA ASN A 7 -13.40 5.74 9.57
C ASN A 7 -12.89 6.14 8.18
N LEU A 8 -12.01 5.32 7.61
CA LEU A 8 -11.46 5.53 6.29
C LEU A 8 -12.48 5.06 5.25
N GLU A 9 -13.01 6.00 4.48
CA GLU A 9 -13.90 5.67 3.37
C GLU A 9 -13.10 5.06 2.20
N PRO A 10 -13.51 3.90 1.64
CA PRO A 10 -12.77 3.24 0.57
C PRO A 10 -12.58 4.12 -0.68
N SER A 11 -13.58 4.95 -1.01
CA SER A 11 -13.51 5.89 -2.13
C SER A 11 -12.50 7.01 -1.89
N ALA A 12 -12.40 7.51 -0.67
CA ALA A 12 -11.41 8.52 -0.28
C ALA A 12 -10.00 7.94 -0.32
N PHE A 13 -9.81 6.70 0.17
CA PHE A 13 -8.52 6.03 0.10
C PHE A 13 -8.10 5.71 -1.35
N TRP A 14 -9.06 5.38 -2.22
CA TRP A 14 -8.80 5.20 -3.65
C TRP A 14 -8.33 6.49 -4.33
N ALA A 15 -9.06 7.60 -4.14
CA ALA A 15 -8.67 8.90 -4.67
C ALA A 15 -7.28 9.33 -4.18
N TYR A 16 -6.99 9.10 -2.89
CA TYR A 16 -5.67 9.30 -2.31
C TYR A 16 -4.60 8.44 -2.99
N SER A 17 -4.87 7.14 -3.14
CA SER A 17 -3.94 6.17 -3.72
C SER A 17 -3.57 6.54 -5.15
N VAL A 18 -4.57 6.88 -5.97
CA VAL A 18 -4.36 7.32 -7.36
C VAL A 18 -3.52 8.61 -7.40
N SER A 19 -3.86 9.60 -6.57
CA SER A 19 -3.13 10.87 -6.52
C SER A 19 -1.66 10.69 -6.10
N ARG A 20 -1.39 9.86 -5.10
CA ARG A 20 -0.02 9.59 -4.67
C ARG A 20 0.76 8.75 -5.65
N TYR A 21 0.12 7.77 -6.28
CA TYR A 21 0.78 6.89 -7.23
C TYR A 21 1.19 7.63 -8.52
N THR A 22 0.44 8.66 -8.93
CA THR A 22 0.79 9.52 -10.07
C THR A 22 1.75 10.65 -9.71
N GLN A 23 2.08 10.82 -8.42
CA GLN A 23 2.95 11.89 -7.94
C GLN A 23 4.42 11.45 -7.87
N GLY A 24 5.30 12.19 -8.54
CA GLY A 24 6.75 12.09 -8.37
C GLY A 24 7.31 10.70 -8.70
N ASN A 25 8.17 10.19 -7.82
CA ASN A 25 8.83 8.89 -7.98
C ASN A 25 8.09 7.75 -7.24
N MET A 26 6.85 7.96 -6.81
CA MET A 26 6.12 6.96 -6.03
C MET A 26 5.90 5.66 -6.80
N ALA A 27 5.41 5.73 -8.04
CA ALA A 27 5.18 4.56 -8.88
C ALA A 27 6.45 3.69 -9.08
N PRO A 28 7.58 4.22 -9.57
CA PRO A 28 8.77 3.39 -9.78
C PRO A 28 9.34 2.82 -8.47
N LEU A 29 9.29 3.57 -7.36
CA LEU A 29 9.74 3.06 -6.06
C LEU A 29 8.84 1.95 -5.50
N ALA A 30 7.52 2.11 -5.63
CA ALA A 30 6.54 1.11 -5.21
C ALA A 30 6.66 -0.18 -6.04
N ILE A 31 6.88 -0.06 -7.36
CA ILE A 31 7.13 -1.19 -8.25
C ILE A 31 8.41 -1.92 -7.84
N LEU A 32 9.51 -1.21 -7.59
CA LEU A 32 10.76 -1.82 -7.13
C LEU A 32 10.59 -2.59 -5.80
N LEU A 33 9.86 -2.01 -4.84
CA LEU A 33 9.55 -2.68 -3.58
C LEU A 33 8.67 -3.92 -3.77
N GLN A 34 7.70 -3.84 -4.68
CA GLN A 34 6.85 -4.98 -5.00
C GLN A 34 7.64 -6.10 -5.67
N ASP A 35 8.48 -5.78 -6.66
CA ASP A 35 9.17 -6.79 -7.46
C ASP A 35 10.33 -7.42 -6.68
N ASN A 36 11.12 -6.63 -5.94
CA ASN A 36 12.30 -7.13 -5.23
C ASN A 36 11.96 -7.71 -3.85
N HIS A 37 10.89 -7.23 -3.21
CA HIS A 37 10.58 -7.56 -1.82
C HIS A 37 9.14 -8.03 -1.60
N GLN A 38 8.34 -8.22 -2.66
CA GLN A 38 6.95 -8.68 -2.59
C GLN A 38 6.07 -7.82 -1.67
N VAL A 39 6.44 -6.54 -1.52
CA VAL A 39 5.67 -5.58 -0.73
C VAL A 39 4.37 -5.27 -1.46
N ASN A 40 3.24 -5.39 -0.75
CA ASN A 40 1.95 -5.03 -1.34
C ASN A 40 1.85 -3.49 -1.41
N VAL A 41 1.68 -2.96 -2.62
CA VAL A 41 1.62 -1.52 -2.88
C VAL A 41 0.42 -0.86 -2.19
N ASN A 42 -0.74 -1.53 -2.12
CA ASN A 42 -1.91 -1.00 -1.40
C ASN A 42 -1.66 -0.89 0.10
N VAL A 43 -0.94 -1.85 0.70
CA VAL A 43 -0.52 -1.78 2.10
C VAL A 43 0.48 -0.64 2.32
N LEU A 44 1.43 -0.46 1.41
CA LEU A 44 2.39 0.66 1.46
C LEU A 44 1.67 2.02 1.40
N LEU A 45 0.68 2.16 0.51
CA LEU A 45 -0.16 3.35 0.40
C LEU A 45 -0.97 3.60 1.67
N LEU A 46 -1.46 2.54 2.33
CA LEU A 46 -2.19 2.65 3.59
C LEU A 46 -1.29 3.18 4.71
N VAL A 47 -0.06 2.67 4.81
CA VAL A 47 0.93 3.19 5.76
C VAL A 47 1.21 4.67 5.47
N GLY A 48 1.35 5.05 4.20
CA GLY A 48 1.48 6.45 3.79
C GLY A 48 0.32 7.33 4.24
N TRP A 49 -0.92 6.85 4.05
CA TRP A 49 -2.11 7.55 4.52
C TRP A 49 -2.14 7.70 6.04
N CYS A 50 -1.77 6.64 6.78
CA CYS A 50 -1.69 6.66 8.23
C CYS A 50 -0.70 7.74 8.73
N LEU A 51 0.46 7.84 8.08
CA LEU A 51 1.48 8.85 8.41
C LEU A 51 0.96 10.28 8.23
N GLN A 52 0.27 10.57 7.13
CA GLN A 52 -0.29 11.91 6.88
C GLN A 52 -1.45 12.28 7.82
N ASN A 53 -2.21 11.28 8.27
CA ASN A 53 -3.37 11.48 9.14
C ASN A 53 -3.05 11.34 10.63
N ASN A 54 -1.77 11.23 10.99
CA ASN A 54 -1.29 11.02 12.36
C ASN A 54 -1.90 9.77 13.04
N VAL A 55 -2.06 8.71 12.25
CA VAL A 55 -2.56 7.40 12.69
C VAL A 55 -1.39 6.44 12.86
N ILE A 56 -1.35 5.77 14.01
CA ILE A 56 -0.37 4.74 14.31
C ILE A 56 -1.00 3.37 14.05
N ILE A 57 -0.40 2.62 13.13
CA ILE A 57 -0.71 1.21 12.91
C ILE A 57 0.44 0.36 13.46
N ASN A 58 0.12 -0.59 14.33
CA ASN A 58 1.11 -1.48 14.90
C ASN A 58 1.30 -2.74 14.03
N LEU A 59 2.33 -3.54 14.33
CA LEU A 59 2.65 -4.75 13.57
C LEU A 59 1.49 -5.78 13.51
N PRO A 60 0.81 -6.14 14.62
CA PRO A 60 -0.36 -7.02 14.56
C PRO A 60 -1.48 -6.51 13.65
N GLN A 61 -1.81 -5.22 13.72
CA GLN A 61 -2.85 -4.59 12.91
C GLN A 61 -2.46 -4.59 11.43
N LEU A 62 -1.20 -4.27 11.12
CA LEU A 62 -0.70 -4.29 9.76
C LEU A 62 -0.71 -5.72 9.18
N LYS A 63 -0.36 -6.73 9.99
CA LYS A 63 -0.45 -8.13 9.58
C LYS A 63 -1.89 -8.55 9.24
N ALA A 64 -2.87 -8.14 10.04
CA ALA A 64 -4.28 -8.43 9.75
C ALA A 64 -4.74 -7.80 8.42
N VAL A 65 -4.27 -6.60 8.11
CA VAL A 65 -4.52 -5.93 6.82
C VAL A 65 -3.84 -6.67 5.67
N ILE A 66 -2.58 -7.09 5.84
CA ILE A 66 -1.84 -7.86 4.83
C ILE A 66 -2.55 -9.19 4.55
N GLU A 67 -3.02 -9.88 5.59
CA GLU A 67 -3.76 -11.14 5.46
C GLU A 67 -5.08 -10.96 4.69
N ALA A 68 -5.82 -9.87 4.97
CA ALA A 68 -7.01 -9.53 4.20
C ALA A 68 -6.71 -9.29 2.71
N SER A 69 -5.53 -8.73 2.39
CA SER A 69 -5.10 -8.49 1.01
C SER A 69 -4.60 -9.74 0.27
N ALA A 70 -4.19 -10.79 0.99
CA ALA A 70 -3.47 -11.94 0.44
C ALA A 70 -4.33 -12.76 -0.55
N SER A 71 -5.63 -12.89 -0.27
CA SER A 71 -6.56 -13.62 -1.14
C SER A 71 -6.67 -12.98 -2.54
N MET A 72 -6.66 -11.65 -2.60
CA MET A 72 -6.68 -10.90 -3.85
C MET A 72 -5.30 -10.78 -4.49
N GLU A 73 -4.22 -10.79 -3.69
CA GLU A 73 -2.84 -10.74 -4.21
C GLU A 73 -2.55 -11.93 -5.14
N SER A 74 -2.97 -13.14 -4.75
CA SER A 74 -2.81 -14.33 -5.60
C SER A 74 -3.53 -14.18 -6.94
N ARG A 75 -4.75 -13.62 -6.93
CA ARG A 75 -5.52 -13.34 -8.15
C ARG A 75 -4.84 -12.25 -9.00
N LEU A 76 -4.33 -11.19 -8.37
CA LEU A 76 -3.59 -10.12 -9.05
C LEU A 76 -2.31 -10.64 -9.71
N GLN A 77 -1.56 -11.53 -9.07
CA GLN A 77 -0.37 -12.14 -9.66
C GLN A 77 -0.71 -12.94 -10.93
N ILE A 78 -1.81 -13.70 -10.92
CA ILE A 78 -2.30 -14.42 -12.10
C ILE A 78 -2.67 -13.43 -13.21
N HIS A 79 -3.36 -12.33 -12.89
CA HIS A 79 -3.71 -11.30 -13.87
C HIS A 79 -2.49 -10.56 -14.42
N ARG A 80 -1.51 -10.23 -13.57
CA ARG A 80 -0.23 -9.60 -13.97
C ARG A 80 0.55 -10.49 -14.92
N ALA A 81 0.59 -11.80 -14.66
CA ALA A 81 1.21 -12.76 -15.56
C ALA A 81 0.47 -12.81 -16.92
N LYS A 82 -0.87 -12.83 -16.91
CA LYS A 82 -1.68 -12.78 -18.13
C LYS A 82 -1.43 -11.48 -18.92
N ARG A 83 -1.40 -10.32 -18.26
CA ARG A 83 -1.12 -9.03 -18.89
C ARG A 83 0.29 -8.98 -19.48
N LYS A 84 1.29 -9.50 -18.78
CA LYS A 84 2.68 -9.58 -19.26
C LYS A 84 2.80 -10.50 -20.48
N ALA A 85 2.07 -11.61 -20.50
CA ALA A 85 2.00 -12.50 -21.66
C ALA A 85 1.28 -11.83 -22.84
N ALA A 86 0.21 -11.08 -22.59
CA ALA A 86 -0.57 -10.33 -23.56
C ALA A 86 0.03 -8.95 -23.92
N HIS A 87 1.29 -8.68 -23.61
CA HIS A 87 1.93 -7.41 -23.94
C HIS A 87 1.94 -7.20 -25.46
N PRO A 88 1.71 -5.97 -25.97
CA PRO A 88 1.66 -5.71 -27.42
C PRO A 88 2.93 -6.15 -28.17
N ASP A 89 4.09 -6.09 -27.51
CA ASP A 89 5.37 -6.56 -28.06
C ASP A 89 5.40 -8.07 -28.33
N ASN A 90 4.50 -8.85 -27.71
CA ASN A 90 4.33 -10.28 -27.96
C ASN A 90 3.33 -10.57 -29.09
N GLY A 91 2.93 -9.55 -29.87
CA GLY A 91 2.00 -9.69 -30.99
C GLY A 91 0.51 -9.82 -30.58
N THR A 92 0.17 -9.44 -29.35
CA THR A 92 -1.21 -9.47 -28.85
C THR A 92 -1.94 -8.16 -29.15
N ASP A 93 -3.24 -8.22 -29.46
CA ASP A 93 -4.04 -7.03 -29.73
C ASP A 93 -4.10 -6.10 -28.50
N LYS A 94 -3.96 -4.80 -28.75
CA LYS A 94 -4.00 -3.74 -27.73
C LYS A 94 -5.32 -3.77 -26.97
N ALA A 95 -6.43 -4.13 -27.62
CA ALA A 95 -7.73 -4.24 -26.95
C ALA A 95 -7.74 -5.35 -25.88
N THR A 96 -7.09 -6.47 -26.12
CA THR A 96 -6.93 -7.56 -25.13
C THR A 96 -6.04 -7.12 -23.97
N TYR A 97 -4.94 -6.42 -24.26
CA TYR A 97 -4.06 -5.87 -23.22
C TYR A 97 -4.80 -4.85 -22.32
N ASP A 98 -5.56 -3.93 -22.94
CA ASP A 98 -6.31 -2.91 -22.21
C ASP A 98 -7.47 -3.52 -21.39
N ALA A 99 -8.13 -4.56 -21.90
CA ALA A 99 -9.15 -5.29 -21.15
C ALA A 99 -8.56 -6.00 -19.91
N LEU A 100 -7.42 -6.68 -20.06
CA LEU A 100 -6.72 -7.33 -18.94
C LEU A 100 -6.24 -6.30 -17.91
N LYS A 101 -5.81 -5.11 -18.35
CA LYS A 101 -5.43 -4.00 -17.48
C LYS A 101 -6.62 -3.43 -16.71
N ALA A 102 -7.80 -3.33 -17.34
CA ALA A 102 -9.02 -2.89 -16.67
C ALA A 102 -9.48 -3.91 -15.61
N GLU A 103 -9.37 -5.21 -15.90
CA GLU A 103 -9.64 -6.28 -14.93
C GLU A 103 -8.67 -6.23 -13.75
N GLU A 104 -7.37 -6.02 -13.99
CA GLU A 104 -6.36 -5.83 -12.93
C GLU A 104 -6.74 -4.64 -12.03
N LEU A 105 -7.15 -3.51 -12.61
CA LEU A 105 -7.54 -2.33 -11.84
C LEU A 105 -8.77 -2.56 -10.95
N GLU A 106 -9.77 -3.32 -11.41
CA GLU A 106 -10.93 -3.66 -10.57
C GLU A 106 -10.57 -4.60 -9.43
N LEU A 107 -9.65 -5.55 -9.67
CA LEU A 107 -9.11 -6.42 -8.62
C LEU A 107 -8.32 -5.62 -7.58
N GLU A 108 -7.51 -4.64 -7.99
CA GLU A 108 -6.81 -3.74 -7.07
C GLU A 108 -7.80 -2.91 -6.25
N ARG A 109 -8.86 -2.40 -6.89
CA ARG A 109 -9.94 -1.68 -6.20
C ARG A 109 -10.66 -2.56 -5.18
N GLN A 110 -10.90 -3.84 -5.49
CA GLN A 110 -11.47 -4.78 -4.53
C GLN A 110 -10.50 -5.08 -3.37
N GLN A 111 -9.23 -5.40 -3.66
CA GLN A 111 -8.21 -5.62 -2.64
C GLN A 111 -8.11 -4.42 -1.70
N GLN A 112 -8.16 -3.22 -2.25
CA GLN A 112 -8.09 -1.99 -1.48
C GLN A 112 -9.33 -1.79 -0.58
N ARG A 113 -10.53 -2.11 -1.06
CA ARG A 113 -11.74 -2.13 -0.21
C ARG A 113 -11.60 -3.11 0.96
N ASP A 114 -11.07 -4.30 0.70
CA ASP A 114 -10.88 -5.32 1.74
C ASP A 114 -9.83 -4.88 2.78
N ILE A 115 -8.74 -4.24 2.32
CA ILE A 115 -7.73 -3.59 3.17
C ILE A 115 -8.35 -2.52 4.06
N VAL A 116 -9.15 -1.62 3.50
CA VAL A 116 -9.81 -0.54 4.26
C VAL A 116 -10.81 -1.12 5.25
N ALA A 117 -11.59 -2.12 4.86
CA ALA A 117 -12.52 -2.80 5.76
C ALA A 117 -11.79 -3.51 6.92
N ALA A 118 -10.65 -4.16 6.65
CA ALA A 118 -9.82 -4.78 7.67
C ALA A 118 -9.20 -3.74 8.60
N PHE A 119 -8.74 -2.61 8.05
CA PHE A 119 -8.17 -1.49 8.79
C PHE A 119 -9.20 -0.82 9.70
N ASN A 120 -10.41 -0.54 9.21
CA ASN A 120 -11.47 0.09 10.01
C ASN A 120 -11.94 -0.81 11.18
N LYS A 121 -11.75 -2.13 11.07
CA LYS A 121 -11.96 -3.07 12.18
C LYS A 121 -10.85 -3.03 13.24
N GLN A 122 -9.68 -2.44 12.93
CA GLN A 122 -8.60 -2.31 13.89
C GLN A 122 -8.80 -1.10 14.81
N SER A 123 -8.48 -1.27 16.09
CA SER A 123 -8.40 -0.15 17.04
C SER A 123 -7.06 0.56 16.90
N VAL A 124 -6.92 1.40 15.87
CA VAL A 124 -5.72 2.21 15.64
C VAL A 124 -5.73 3.47 16.52
N ALA A 125 -4.55 3.90 16.95
CA ALA A 125 -4.41 5.12 17.75
C ALA A 125 -4.28 6.33 16.82
N ARG A 126 -5.11 7.35 17.03
CA ARG A 126 -4.95 8.66 16.40
C ARG A 126 -4.30 9.62 17.38
N LEU A 127 -3.32 10.37 16.93
CA LEU A 127 -2.73 11.45 17.70
C LEU A 127 -3.49 12.74 17.41
N ASP A 128 -4.12 13.30 18.45
CA ASP A 128 -4.81 14.59 18.35
C ASP A 128 -3.80 15.74 18.21
N HIS A 129 -4.13 16.71 17.35
CA HIS A 129 -3.25 17.77 16.83
C HIS A 129 -2.66 18.72 17.91
N ALA A 130 -1.56 18.34 18.56
CA ALA A 130 -0.78 19.31 19.35
C ALA A 130 0.74 19.05 19.43
N GLN A 131 1.27 18.05 18.72
CA GLN A 131 2.72 17.87 18.65
C GLN A 131 3.18 17.92 17.20
N PRO A 132 4.20 18.74 16.89
CA PRO A 132 4.79 18.76 15.56
C PRO A 132 5.25 17.35 15.20
N PHE A 133 5.27 17.08 13.90
CA PHE A 133 5.79 15.88 13.25
C PHE A 133 7.16 15.49 13.88
N THR A 134 7.14 14.74 14.98
CA THR A 134 8.34 14.27 15.67
C THR A 134 8.52 12.82 15.27
N GLY A 135 9.73 12.43 14.86
CA GLY A 135 10.05 11.18 14.17
C GLY A 135 9.67 9.86 14.88
N THR A 136 8.97 9.90 16.01
CA THR A 136 8.52 8.74 16.80
C THR A 136 7.32 8.01 16.17
N VAL A 137 6.34 8.74 15.63
CA VAL A 137 5.18 8.17 14.89
C VAL A 137 5.63 7.54 13.59
N PHE A 138 6.52 8.26 12.91
CA PHE A 138 7.24 7.81 11.73
C PHE A 138 7.95 6.48 11.98
N ASN A 139 8.48 6.27 13.18
CA ASN A 139 9.20 5.05 13.51
C ASN A 139 8.28 3.84 13.69
N ALA A 140 7.10 4.00 14.32
CA ALA A 140 6.26 2.84 14.68
C ALA A 140 5.58 2.17 13.47
N SER A 141 4.88 2.93 12.63
CA SER A 141 4.17 2.39 11.46
C SER A 141 5.15 1.88 10.39
N VAL A 142 6.30 2.55 10.23
CA VAL A 142 7.35 2.13 9.29
C VAL A 142 8.11 0.92 9.83
N ALA A 143 8.41 0.87 11.13
CA ALA A 143 8.98 -0.33 11.74
C ALA A 143 8.01 -1.51 11.65
N ALA A 144 6.70 -1.28 11.80
CA ALA A 144 5.71 -2.32 11.57
C ALA A 144 5.78 -2.85 10.12
N LEU A 145 5.87 -1.98 9.12
CA LEU A 145 6.03 -2.38 7.72
C LEU A 145 7.33 -3.17 7.48
N ILE A 146 8.46 -2.65 7.96
CA ILE A 146 9.78 -3.29 7.82
C ILE A 146 9.77 -4.68 8.48
N ASN A 147 9.18 -4.82 9.66
CA ASN A 147 9.09 -6.11 10.33
C ASN A 147 8.08 -7.06 9.67
N ALA A 148 6.95 -6.55 9.17
CA ALA A 148 5.92 -7.37 8.53
C ALA A 148 6.45 -8.05 7.25
N TYR A 149 7.24 -7.33 6.46
CA TYR A 149 7.84 -7.84 5.23
C TYR A 149 9.27 -8.37 5.39
N GLY A 150 9.80 -8.44 6.63
CA GLY A 150 11.16 -8.95 6.86
C GLY A 150 12.28 -8.10 6.23
N LEU A 151 12.05 -6.81 6.01
CA LEU A 151 12.96 -5.91 5.29
C LEU A 151 14.15 -5.44 6.14
N ARG A 152 14.18 -5.79 7.43
CA ARG A 152 15.13 -5.25 8.42
C ARG A 152 16.58 -5.47 8.01
N ASP A 153 16.90 -6.65 7.50
CA ASP A 153 18.27 -7.03 7.16
C ASP A 153 18.66 -6.62 5.72
N ASN A 154 17.73 -6.05 4.96
CA ASN A 154 17.96 -5.58 3.60
C ASN A 154 18.15 -4.05 3.57
N ALA A 155 19.38 -3.60 3.38
CA ALA A 155 19.72 -2.17 3.33
C ALA A 155 19.05 -1.43 2.17
N GLU A 156 18.87 -2.10 1.02
CA GLU A 156 18.19 -1.55 -0.15
C GLU A 156 16.70 -1.35 0.13
N ALA A 157 16.04 -2.37 0.68
CA ALA A 157 14.62 -2.29 1.05
C ALA A 157 14.34 -1.14 2.02
N ARG A 158 15.19 -0.97 3.05
CA ARG A 158 15.07 0.15 4.00
C ARG A 158 15.25 1.50 3.31
N ARG A 159 16.18 1.61 2.37
CA ARG A 159 16.39 2.83 1.59
C ARG A 159 15.18 3.14 0.71
N LEU A 160 14.64 2.14 0.01
CA LEU A 160 13.46 2.29 -0.85
C LEU A 160 12.23 2.72 -0.04
N VAL A 161 11.96 2.08 1.11
CA VAL A 161 10.90 2.49 2.04
C VAL A 161 11.11 3.93 2.48
N SER A 162 12.34 4.32 2.85
CA SER A 162 12.64 5.70 3.25
C SER A 162 12.38 6.72 2.14
N LEU A 163 12.70 6.37 0.88
CA LEU A 163 12.43 7.22 -0.27
C LEU A 163 10.94 7.36 -0.53
N VAL A 164 10.19 6.25 -0.49
CA VAL A 164 8.73 6.27 -0.64
C VAL A 164 8.11 7.18 0.41
N ILE A 165 8.54 7.07 1.67
CA ILE A 165 7.97 7.89 2.72
C ILE A 165 8.32 9.37 2.52
N LYS A 166 9.52 9.69 2.00
CA LYS A 166 9.90 11.07 1.67
C LYS A 166 9.02 11.66 0.55
N GLU A 167 8.60 10.86 -0.41
CA GLU A 167 7.65 11.29 -1.45
C GLU A 167 6.22 11.47 -0.89
N LEU A 168 5.91 10.84 0.25
CA LEU A 168 4.63 10.92 0.94
C LEU A 168 4.58 12.03 2.01
N SER A 169 5.71 12.63 2.41
CA SER A 169 5.79 13.75 3.36
C SER A 169 5.77 15.09 2.66
#